data_AF-A0A1H0FML4-F1
#
_entry.id   AF-A0A1H0FML4-F1
#
_cell.length_a   1.000
_cell.length_b   1.000
_cell.length_c   1.000
_cell.angle_alpha   90.00
_cell.angle_beta   90.00
_cell.angle_gamma   90.00
#
_symmetry.space_group_name_H-M   'P 1'
#
loop_
_entity.id
_entity.type
_entity.pdbx_description
1 polymer ?
#
loop_
_entity_poly.entity_id
_entity_poly.type
_entity_poly.pdbx_seq_one_letter_code
_entity_poly.pdbx_strand_id
1 'polypeptide(L)'
;MGGNGASDHYRDYSLDIYSGDRFKQVGTIGNNKVVTTNVKINTSIPMNSFESKMYYVTSPNNPNQIVAIAFYSGRTHKIVKSIDLEYDKSGNLIPYKVVKHKGKNKAIGTHVHKWPGNKEKGDVGRKSHDKNNSFEPTKSDMKFIKKALKYNQEQQK
;
A
#
# COMPACT_ATOMS: atom_id res chain seq x y z
N MET A 1 -14.32 35.09 0.70
CA MET A 1 -13.88 34.50 -0.59
C MET A 1 -12.37 34.58 -0.61
N GLY A 2 -11.69 33.45 -0.74
CA GLY A 2 -10.23 33.37 -0.62
C GLY A 2 -9.79 31.97 -1.03
N GLY A 3 -9.82 31.73 -2.34
CA GLY A 3 -9.16 30.58 -2.93
C GLY A 3 -7.65 30.82 -2.85
N ASN A 4 -6.98 30.03 -2.03
CA ASN A 4 -5.55 29.79 -2.19
C ASN A 4 -5.42 28.31 -2.50
N GLY A 5 -5.01 28.05 -3.74
CA GLY A 5 -4.86 26.72 -4.29
C GLY A 5 -3.89 25.92 -3.43
N ALA A 6 -4.37 24.79 -2.92
CA ALA A 6 -3.50 23.67 -2.58
C ALA A 6 -3.05 23.01 -3.89
N SER A 7 -2.27 23.74 -4.68
CA SER A 7 -1.24 23.18 -5.56
C SER A 7 -0.05 22.77 -4.70
N ASP A 8 -0.28 22.05 -3.60
CA ASP A 8 0.79 21.60 -2.72
C ASP A 8 1.27 20.24 -3.20
N HIS A 9 2.09 20.35 -4.24
CA HIS A 9 3.19 19.44 -4.51
C HIS A 9 2.80 17.99 -4.85
N TYR A 10 2.26 17.79 -6.05
CA TYR A 10 2.86 16.78 -6.92
C TYR A 10 4.28 17.28 -7.26
N ARG A 11 5.21 17.20 -6.31
CA ARG A 11 6.61 17.26 -6.71
C ARG A 11 6.81 16.02 -7.56
N ASP A 12 7.18 16.25 -8.80
CA ASP A 12 7.87 15.31 -9.70
C ASP A 12 9.11 14.79 -8.98
N TYR A 13 8.91 13.98 -7.96
CA TYR A 13 9.89 13.00 -7.59
C TYR A 13 9.50 11.83 -8.45
N SER A 14 10.05 11.68 -9.66
CA SER A 14 10.31 10.34 -10.18
C SER A 14 11.29 9.67 -9.21
N LEU A 15 10.78 9.27 -8.04
CA LEU A 15 11.46 8.39 -7.14
C LEU A 15 11.35 7.03 -7.78
N ASP A 16 12.23 6.80 -8.74
CA ASP A 16 12.51 5.46 -9.15
C ASP A 16 12.72 4.60 -7.90
N ILE A 17 12.22 3.37 -7.92
CA ILE A 17 12.65 2.32 -6.99
C ILE A 17 14.09 1.93 -7.38
N TYR A 18 14.98 2.91 -7.51
CA TYR A 18 16.41 2.73 -7.71
C TYR A 18 17.20 2.84 -6.42
N SER A 19 16.58 3.19 -5.29
CA SER A 19 17.27 3.05 -4.01
C SER A 19 17.03 1.64 -3.46
N GLY A 20 17.93 0.71 -3.76
CA GLY A 20 18.10 -0.51 -2.95
C GLY A 20 18.21 -0.20 -1.45
N ASP A 21 18.51 1.06 -1.10
CA ASP A 21 18.54 1.63 0.25
C ASP A 21 17.16 1.74 0.93
N ARG A 22 16.07 1.82 0.16
CA ARG A 22 14.70 1.99 0.72
C ARG A 22 13.93 0.70 0.79
N PHE A 23 14.10 -0.20 -0.17
CA PHE A 23 13.44 -1.49 -0.19
C PHE A 23 14.46 -2.62 -0.31
N LYS A 24 14.61 -3.39 0.75
CA LYS A 24 15.47 -4.58 0.76
C LYS A 24 14.60 -5.82 0.63
N GLN A 25 14.90 -6.66 -0.36
CA GLN A 25 14.24 -7.97 -0.45
C GLN A 25 14.66 -8.81 0.74
N VAL A 26 13.67 -9.34 1.46
CA VAL A 26 13.87 -10.21 2.64
C VAL A 26 13.35 -11.62 2.42
N GLY A 27 12.59 -11.85 1.35
CA GLY A 27 12.09 -13.17 1.02
C GLY A 27 11.16 -13.18 -0.18
N THR A 28 10.43 -14.28 -0.35
CA THR A 28 9.49 -14.49 -1.44
C THR A 28 8.26 -15.27 -0.96
N ILE A 29 7.07 -14.91 -1.47
CA ILE A 29 5.83 -15.67 -1.32
C ILE A 29 5.39 -16.12 -2.72
N GLY A 30 5.68 -17.39 -3.05
CA GLY A 30 5.63 -17.87 -4.43
C GLY A 30 6.53 -17.02 -5.32
N ASN A 31 6.00 -16.53 -6.46
CA ASN A 31 6.76 -15.70 -7.40
C ASN A 31 6.79 -14.20 -7.04
N ASN A 32 6.33 -13.81 -5.84
CA ASN A 32 6.23 -12.40 -5.45
C ASN A 32 7.24 -12.09 -4.37
N LYS A 33 7.90 -10.94 -4.50
CA LYS A 33 8.92 -10.49 -3.57
C LYS A 33 8.30 -10.01 -2.26
N VAL A 34 8.96 -10.34 -1.15
CA VAL A 34 8.73 -9.72 0.15
C VAL A 34 9.85 -8.71 0.37
N VAL A 35 9.48 -7.46 0.61
CA VAL A 35 10.41 -6.36 0.79
C VAL A 35 10.18 -5.67 2.12
N THR A 36 11.27 -5.37 2.82
CA THR A 36 11.24 -4.44 3.94
C THR A 36 11.48 -3.03 3.45
N THR A 37 10.84 -2.07 4.09
CA THR A 37 10.91 -0.67 3.72
C THR A 37 11.33 0.19 4.89
N ASN A 38 12.25 1.11 4.67
CA ASN A 38 12.58 2.16 5.66
C ASN A 38 11.57 3.31 5.64
N VAL A 39 10.62 3.30 4.69
CA VAL A 39 9.59 4.33 4.52
C VAL A 39 8.19 3.74 4.64
N LYS A 40 7.28 4.44 5.33
CA LYS A 40 5.85 4.09 5.28
C LYS A 40 5.35 4.28 3.85
N ILE A 41 4.54 3.36 3.33
CA ILE A 41 3.81 3.54 2.05
C ILE A 41 2.64 4.53 2.25
N ASN A 42 2.90 5.68 2.85
CA ASN A 42 1.94 6.75 2.99
C ASN A 42 2.44 7.93 2.18
N THR A 43 1.61 8.30 1.20
CA THR A 43 1.71 9.47 0.30
C THR A 43 2.66 9.32 -0.87
N SER A 44 2.11 9.57 -2.07
CA SER A 44 2.74 10.16 -3.27
C SER A 44 4.15 9.76 -3.71
N ILE A 45 4.76 8.69 -3.18
CA ILE A 45 6.01 8.16 -3.70
C ILE A 45 5.63 7.35 -4.94
N PRO A 46 6.01 7.77 -6.16
CA PRO A 46 5.91 6.88 -7.28
C PRO A 46 6.77 5.68 -6.96
N MET A 47 6.14 4.53 -7.08
CA MET A 47 6.79 3.25 -6.89
C MET A 47 6.79 2.66 -8.30
N ASN A 48 7.97 2.67 -8.92
CA ASN A 48 8.28 2.10 -10.24
C ASN A 48 8.90 0.70 -10.07
N SER A 49 8.18 -0.39 -10.35
CA SER A 49 8.73 -1.75 -10.30
C SER A 49 9.28 -2.19 -11.65
N PHE A 50 10.55 -2.60 -11.75
CA PHE A 50 11.11 -3.16 -12.99
C PHE A 50 10.87 -4.68 -13.17
N GLU A 51 10.62 -5.41 -12.08
CA GLU A 51 10.76 -6.88 -12.09
C GLU A 51 9.54 -7.66 -11.57
N SER A 52 8.59 -7.03 -10.89
CA SER A 52 7.45 -7.74 -10.31
C SER A 52 6.16 -6.95 -10.34
N LYS A 53 5.05 -7.61 -10.65
CA LYS A 53 3.71 -6.97 -10.69
C LYS A 53 3.08 -6.83 -9.31
N MET A 54 3.66 -7.44 -8.28
CA MET A 54 3.16 -7.38 -6.91
C MET A 54 4.29 -7.54 -5.89
N TYR A 55 4.21 -6.80 -4.79
CA TYR A 55 5.13 -6.88 -3.66
C TYR A 55 4.35 -7.01 -2.36
N TYR A 56 4.84 -7.86 -1.47
CA TYR A 56 4.47 -7.88 -0.07
C TYR A 56 5.44 -6.97 0.68
N VAL A 57 4.91 -6.04 1.47
CA VAL A 57 5.72 -5.03 2.16
C VAL A 57 5.61 -5.21 3.66
N THR A 58 6.76 -5.33 4.33
CA THR A 58 6.85 -5.52 5.77
C THR A 58 6.92 -4.19 6.52
N SER A 59 6.63 -4.23 7.82
CA SER A 59 6.77 -3.07 8.68
C SER A 59 8.23 -2.62 8.72
N PRO A 60 8.52 -1.29 8.67
CA PRO A 60 9.88 -0.79 8.88
C PRO A 60 10.52 -1.27 10.18
N ASN A 61 9.70 -1.44 11.21
CA ASN A 61 10.15 -1.83 12.54
C ASN A 61 10.04 -3.34 12.79
N ASN A 62 9.45 -4.09 11.86
CA ASN A 62 9.27 -5.53 11.98
C ASN A 62 9.30 -6.18 10.58
N PRO A 63 10.47 -6.65 10.11
CA PRO A 63 10.61 -7.30 8.81
C PRO A 63 9.89 -8.65 8.73
N ASN A 64 9.42 -9.18 9.86
CA ASN A 64 8.68 -10.44 9.92
C ASN A 64 7.15 -10.24 9.81
N GLN A 65 6.68 -9.00 9.72
CA GLN A 65 5.27 -8.68 9.63
C GLN A 65 4.96 -7.89 8.36
N ILE A 66 4.27 -8.52 7.42
CA ILE A 66 3.69 -7.88 6.25
C ILE A 66 2.55 -6.97 6.70
N VAL A 67 2.65 -5.69 6.36
CA VAL A 67 1.68 -4.64 6.69
C VAL A 67 1.01 -4.03 5.45
N ALA A 68 1.53 -4.29 4.25
CA ALA A 68 0.91 -3.84 3.02
C ALA A 68 1.19 -4.78 1.84
N ILE A 69 0.33 -4.69 0.81
CA ILE A 69 0.51 -5.38 -0.46
C ILE A 69 0.37 -4.35 -1.58
N ALA A 70 1.38 -4.21 -2.42
CA ALA A 70 1.38 -3.25 -3.53
C ALA A 70 1.29 -3.97 -4.87
N PHE A 71 0.41 -3.49 -5.76
CA PHE A 71 0.19 -4.02 -7.10
C PHE A 71 0.60 -2.99 -8.15
N TYR A 72 1.33 -3.46 -9.15
CA TYR A 72 1.94 -2.64 -10.18
C TYR A 72 1.37 -2.98 -11.55
N SER A 73 1.18 -1.96 -12.37
CA SER A 73 0.88 -2.12 -13.79
C SER A 73 2.10 -2.64 -14.53
N GLY A 74 1.98 -3.76 -15.23
CA GLY A 74 3.07 -4.28 -16.07
C GLY A 74 3.41 -3.41 -17.28
N ARG A 75 2.55 -2.45 -17.63
CA ARG A 75 2.77 -1.54 -18.78
C ARG A 75 3.47 -0.25 -18.36
N THR A 76 3.09 0.29 -17.21
CA THR A 76 3.57 1.59 -16.74
C THR A 76 4.53 1.47 -15.57
N HIS A 77 4.76 0.24 -15.08
CA HIS A 77 5.58 -0.07 -13.90
C HIS A 77 5.16 0.66 -12.63
N LYS A 78 3.97 1.27 -12.61
CA LYS A 78 3.45 2.14 -11.56
C LYS A 78 2.49 1.39 -10.63
N ILE A 79 2.44 1.76 -9.34
CA ILE A 79 1.41 1.24 -8.43
C ILE A 79 0.03 1.66 -8.91
N VAL A 80 -0.88 0.68 -9.02
CA VAL A 80 -2.29 0.88 -9.38
C VAL A 80 -3.24 0.59 -8.23
N LYS A 81 -2.80 -0.22 -7.27
CA LYS A 81 -3.59 -0.66 -6.13
C LYS A 81 -2.66 -1.00 -4.98
N SER A 82 -3.06 -0.66 -3.76
CA SER A 82 -2.42 -1.19 -2.55
C SER A 82 -3.47 -1.70 -1.57
N ILE A 83 -3.07 -2.62 -0.70
CA ILE A 83 -3.87 -3.13 0.40
C ILE A 83 -3.09 -2.85 1.67
N ASP A 84 -3.69 -2.13 2.59
CA ASP A 84 -3.11 -1.85 3.91
C ASP A 84 -3.69 -2.88 4.88
N LEU A 85 -2.82 -3.65 5.55
CA LEU A 85 -3.19 -4.70 6.49
C LEU A 85 -3.12 -4.14 7.91
N GLU A 86 -4.28 -4.04 8.56
CA GLU A 86 -4.36 -3.60 9.95
C GLU A 86 -4.47 -4.82 10.87
N TYR A 87 -3.71 -4.81 11.96
CA TYR A 87 -3.69 -5.89 12.94
C TYR A 87 -4.07 -5.36 14.33
N ASP A 88 -4.75 -6.19 15.11
CA ASP A 88 -4.95 -5.93 16.53
C ASP A 88 -3.67 -6.21 17.34
N LYS A 89 -3.73 -5.94 18.64
CA LYS A 89 -2.59 -6.16 19.55
C LYS A 89 -2.19 -7.65 19.67
N SER A 90 -3.09 -8.55 19.33
CA SER A 90 -2.88 -10.00 19.33
C SER A 90 -2.34 -10.50 17.99
N GLY A 91 -2.13 -9.61 17.00
CA GLY A 91 -1.64 -9.95 15.68
C GLY A 91 -2.72 -10.48 14.73
N ASN A 92 -4.00 -10.42 15.10
CA ASN A 92 -5.09 -10.81 14.21
C ASN A 92 -5.43 -9.69 13.23
N LEU A 93 -5.82 -10.05 12.01
CA LEU A 93 -6.25 -9.08 11.01
C LEU A 93 -7.56 -8.39 11.44
N ILE A 94 -7.57 -7.06 11.46
CA ILE A 94 -8.78 -6.28 11.66
C ILE A 94 -9.52 -6.22 10.31
N PRO A 95 -10.76 -6.72 10.20
CA PRO A 95 -11.52 -6.70 8.97
C PRO A 95 -11.97 -5.27 8.61
N TYR A 96 -12.21 -5.04 7.31
CA TYR A 96 -12.78 -3.78 6.84
C TYR A 96 -14.12 -3.51 7.52
N LYS A 97 -14.30 -2.30 8.04
CA LYS A 97 -15.60 -1.84 8.55
C LYS A 97 -15.77 -0.35 8.31
N VAL A 98 -16.99 0.06 8.00
CA VAL A 98 -17.39 1.47 8.00
C VAL A 98 -18.10 1.78 9.32
N VAL A 99 -17.57 2.73 10.08
CA VAL A 99 -18.13 3.19 11.35
C VAL A 99 -18.49 4.67 11.29
N LYS A 100 -19.52 5.09 12.02
CA LYS A 100 -19.81 6.52 12.21
C LYS A 100 -18.91 7.09 13.30
N HIS A 101 -18.17 8.14 12.98
CA HIS A 101 -17.36 8.89 13.93
C HIS A 101 -17.63 10.39 13.76
N LYS A 102 -18.14 11.04 14.82
CA LYS A 102 -18.55 12.46 14.80
C LYS A 102 -19.47 12.81 13.63
N GLY A 103 -20.49 11.97 13.41
CA GLY A 103 -21.47 12.14 12.32
C GLY A 103 -20.96 11.82 10.91
N LYS A 104 -19.69 11.39 10.74
CA LYS A 104 -19.10 11.07 9.43
C LYS A 104 -18.77 9.58 9.35
N ASN A 105 -18.99 8.98 8.18
CA ASN A 105 -18.53 7.62 7.91
C ASN A 105 -17.00 7.58 7.86
N LYS A 106 -16.40 6.58 8.51
CA LYS A 106 -14.96 6.34 8.56
C LYS A 106 -14.71 4.86 8.31
N ALA A 107 -13.89 4.56 7.30
CA ALA A 107 -13.35 3.21 7.11
C ALA A 107 -12.28 2.93 8.17
N ILE A 108 -12.32 1.73 8.74
CA ILE A 108 -11.34 1.19 9.69
C ILE A 108 -10.97 -0.24 9.28
N GLY A 109 -9.82 -0.74 9.74
CA GLY A 109 -9.37 -2.09 9.45
C GLY A 109 -8.69 -2.22 8.09
N THR A 110 -8.45 -3.46 7.69
CA THR A 110 -7.77 -3.80 6.43
C THR A 110 -8.55 -3.28 5.23
N HIS A 111 -7.91 -2.48 4.37
CA HIS A 111 -8.60 -1.80 3.27
C HIS A 111 -7.73 -1.65 2.03
N VAL A 112 -8.39 -1.40 0.90
CA VAL A 112 -7.77 -1.22 -0.40
C VAL A 112 -7.73 0.26 -0.76
N HIS A 113 -6.60 0.71 -1.29
CA HIS A 113 -6.45 1.99 -1.96
C HIS A 113 -6.32 1.79 -3.47
N LYS A 114 -7.02 2.62 -4.24
CA LYS A 114 -6.79 2.75 -5.68
C LYS A 114 -5.80 3.89 -5.92
N TRP A 115 -4.90 3.69 -6.87
CA TRP A 115 -3.92 4.71 -7.27
C TRP A 115 -4.28 5.17 -8.68
N PRO A 116 -5.20 6.15 -8.81
CA PRO A 116 -5.57 6.67 -10.11
C PRO A 116 -4.34 7.28 -10.78
N GLY A 117 -4.13 6.89 -12.04
CA GLY A 117 -3.16 7.56 -12.90
C GLY A 117 -3.74 8.85 -13.45
N ASN A 118 -2.96 9.93 -13.42
CA ASN A 118 -3.22 11.06 -14.28
C ASN A 118 -2.81 10.69 -15.71
N LYS A 119 -3.80 10.55 -16.60
CA LYS A 119 -3.56 10.15 -18.01
C LYS A 119 -2.72 11.16 -18.79
N GLU A 120 -2.72 12.42 -18.38
CA GLU A 120 -2.02 13.51 -19.09
C GLU A 120 -0.57 13.65 -18.63
N LYS A 121 -0.30 13.46 -17.32
CA LYS A 121 1.04 13.58 -16.74
C LYS A 121 1.78 12.25 -16.62
N GLY A 122 1.06 11.14 -16.81
CA GLY A 122 1.59 9.79 -16.63
C GLY A 122 1.72 9.37 -15.17
N ASP A 123 1.71 10.28 -14.19
CA ASP A 123 1.90 9.98 -12.76
C ASP A 123 0.77 9.16 -12.15
N VAL A 124 1.11 8.30 -11.20
CA VAL A 124 0.15 7.65 -10.30
C VAL A 124 0.28 8.27 -8.91
N GLY A 125 -0.84 8.62 -8.30
CA GLY A 125 -0.84 9.20 -6.98
C GLY A 125 -2.17 8.99 -6.27
N ARG A 126 -2.12 8.91 -4.94
CA ARG A 126 -3.29 9.09 -4.10
C ARG A 126 -3.16 10.40 -3.34
N LYS A 127 -4.26 11.14 -3.24
CA LYS A 127 -4.35 12.28 -2.33
C LYS A 127 -4.16 11.76 -0.90
N SER A 128 -3.18 12.31 -0.19
CA SER A 128 -3.00 11.98 1.21
C SER A 128 -4.28 12.26 2.00
N HIS A 129 -4.63 11.36 2.92
CA HIS A 129 -5.85 11.46 3.74
C HIS A 129 -7.17 11.49 2.96
N ASP A 130 -7.21 11.01 1.72
CA ASP A 130 -8.46 10.85 0.99
C ASP A 130 -9.32 9.73 1.62
N LYS A 131 -10.31 10.17 2.40
CA LYS A 131 -11.26 9.28 3.11
C LYS A 131 -12.14 8.47 2.17
N ASN A 132 -12.25 8.87 0.91
CA ASN A 132 -13.08 8.21 -0.08
C ASN A 132 -12.31 7.14 -0.88
N ASN A 133 -10.99 7.04 -0.67
CA ASN A 133 -10.14 6.07 -1.33
C ASN A 133 -9.80 4.87 -0.42
N SER A 134 -10.75 4.42 0.40
CA SER A 134 -10.59 3.25 1.28
C SER A 134 -11.73 2.27 1.04
N PHE A 135 -11.45 1.19 0.33
CA PHE A 135 -12.44 0.21 -0.12
C PHE A 135 -12.29 -1.12 0.61
N GLU A 136 -13.39 -1.86 0.70
CA GLU A 136 -13.37 -3.24 1.18
C GLU A 136 -12.51 -4.14 0.27
N PRO A 137 -11.66 -5.01 0.82
CA PRO A 137 -10.95 -6.02 0.03
C PRO A 137 -11.90 -6.96 -0.71
N THR A 138 -11.66 -7.17 -2.00
CA THR A 138 -12.44 -8.12 -2.80
C THR A 138 -12.07 -9.57 -2.47
N LYS A 139 -12.89 -10.54 -2.90
CA LYS A 139 -12.54 -11.98 -2.82
C LYS A 139 -11.17 -12.31 -3.45
N SER A 140 -10.76 -11.58 -4.49
CA SER A 140 -9.45 -11.74 -5.12
C SER A 140 -8.34 -11.21 -4.21
N ASP A 141 -8.54 -10.05 -3.60
CA ASP A 141 -7.61 -9.45 -2.65
C ASP A 141 -7.38 -10.36 -1.44
N MET A 142 -8.45 -10.98 -0.94
CA MET A 142 -8.38 -11.93 0.16
C MET A 142 -7.44 -13.12 -0.10
N LYS A 143 -7.22 -13.53 -1.36
CA LYS A 143 -6.24 -14.58 -1.69
C LYS A 143 -4.82 -14.14 -1.36
N PHE A 144 -4.49 -12.88 -1.63
CA PHE A 144 -3.16 -12.32 -1.34
C PHE A 144 -2.99 -12.02 0.14
N ILE A 145 -4.05 -11.51 0.78
CA ILE A 145 -4.09 -11.28 2.24
C ILE A 145 -3.84 -12.59 3.00
N LYS A 146 -4.53 -13.68 2.64
CA LYS A 146 -4.31 -14.99 3.29
C LYS A 146 -2.86 -15.47 3.19
N LYS A 147 -2.19 -15.22 2.07
CA LYS A 147 -0.76 -15.55 1.91
C LYS A 147 0.12 -14.69 2.82
N ALA A 148 -0.17 -13.39 2.95
CA ALA A 148 0.53 -12.52 3.87
C ALA A 148 0.34 -12.96 5.34
N LEU A 149 -0.88 -13.35 5.72
CA LEU A 149 -1.17 -13.88 7.05
C LEU A 149 -0.39 -15.16 7.35
N LYS A 150 -0.38 -16.11 6.40
CA LYS A 150 0.39 -17.34 6.53
C LYS A 150 1.88 -17.06 6.73
N TYR A 151 2.45 -16.15 5.94
CA TYR A 151 3.85 -15.73 6.09
C TYR A 151 4.11 -15.15 7.49
N ASN A 152 3.27 -14.23 7.96
CA ASN A 152 3.44 -13.62 9.29
C ASN A 152 3.40 -14.66 10.41
N GLN A 153 2.51 -15.66 10.32
CA GLN A 153 2.42 -16.75 11.29
C GLN A 153 3.66 -17.66 11.27
N GLU A 154 4.27 -17.88 10.10
CA GLU A 154 5.48 -18.68 9.96
C GLU A 154 6.71 -17.98 10.55
N GLN A 155 6.77 -16.65 10.48
CA GLN A 155 7.88 -15.85 11.01
C GLN A 155 7.77 -15.50 12.51
N GLN A 156 6.64 -15.83 13.15
CA GLN A 156 6.41 -15.66 14.59
C GLN A 156 6.68 -16.94 15.40
N LYS A 157 7.01 -18.04 14.73
CA LYS A 157 7.48 -19.29 15.35
C LYS A 157 8.99 -19.24 15.55
#